data_AF-A0A2V9IQ60-F1
#
_entry.id   AF-A0A2V9IQ60-F1
#
_cell.length_a   1.000
_cell.length_b   1.000
_cell.length_c   1.000
_cell.angle_alpha   90.00
_cell.angle_beta   90.00
_cell.angle_gamma   90.00
#
_symmetry.space_group_name_H-M   'P 1'
#
loop_
_entity.id
_entity.type
_entity.pdbx_description
1 polymer ?
#
loop_
_entity_poly.entity_id
_entity_poly.type
_entity_poly.pdbx_seq_one_letter_code
_entity_poly.pdbx_strand_id
1 'polypeptide(L)'
;GGGITPDIQVDEPAYNPIQAKLLASSVCSNFLQCGLFFEFGKYYLGVHKTIARDFVPDDRVIEEFRDFLAKKNLKLSDKDAQANSGFIKDHIRDVLIDMIYGEHEARPLSVASDYVVQRAIDSLPQAAALVNRAKKYVASHGASMRAAE
;
A
#
# COMPACT_ATOMS: atom_id res chain seq x y z
N GLY A 1 26.44 12.99 -15.15
CA GLY A 1 25.44 12.05 -14.61
C GLY A 1 24.08 12.56 -15.02
N GLY A 2 23.34 11.80 -15.84
CA GLY A 2 22.13 12.24 -16.53
C GLY A 2 20.84 12.31 -15.69
N GLY A 3 20.93 12.34 -14.36
CA GLY A 3 19.81 12.69 -13.46
C GLY A 3 18.60 11.76 -13.40
N ILE A 4 18.59 10.62 -14.09
CA ILE A 4 17.45 9.69 -14.14
C ILE A 4 17.65 8.38 -13.36
N THR A 5 18.89 8.11 -12.90
CA THR A 5 19.16 6.95 -12.03
C THR A 5 18.85 7.33 -10.59
N PRO A 6 17.95 6.62 -9.89
CA PRO A 6 17.63 6.94 -8.50
C PRO A 6 18.82 6.61 -7.59
N ASP A 7 19.02 7.44 -6.57
CA ASP A 7 20.08 7.24 -5.56
C ASP A 7 19.82 6.01 -4.68
N ILE A 8 18.55 5.63 -4.52
CA ILE A 8 18.09 4.45 -3.79
C ILE A 8 17.25 3.61 -4.76
N GLN A 9 17.73 2.41 -5.05
CA GLN A 9 16.91 1.41 -5.76
C GLN A 9 15.93 0.80 -4.76
N VAL A 10 14.65 0.81 -5.12
CA VAL A 10 13.58 0.21 -4.35
C VAL A 10 13.04 -0.96 -5.16
N ASP A 11 13.41 -2.18 -4.75
CA ASP A 11 12.85 -3.41 -5.31
C ASP A 11 11.55 -3.73 -4.57
N GLU A 12 10.42 -3.48 -5.22
CA GLU A 12 9.12 -3.84 -4.68
C GLU A 12 8.96 -5.36 -4.68
N PRO A 13 8.63 -5.98 -3.53
CA PRO A 13 8.44 -7.42 -3.48
C PRO A 13 7.27 -7.82 -4.38
N ALA A 14 7.51 -8.80 -5.26
CA ALA A 14 6.44 -9.36 -6.07
C ALA A 14 5.35 -9.98 -5.18
N TYR A 15 4.10 -9.86 -5.61
CA TYR A 15 2.99 -10.54 -4.94
C TYR A 15 3.24 -12.04 -4.86
N ASN A 16 2.97 -12.62 -3.69
CA ASN A 16 2.98 -14.06 -3.56
C ASN A 16 1.82 -14.68 -4.37
N PRO A 17 1.84 -16.00 -4.65
CA PRO A 17 0.82 -16.64 -5.49
C PRO A 17 -0.62 -16.45 -5.00
N ILE A 18 -0.84 -16.34 -3.68
CA ILE A 18 -2.18 -16.10 -3.11
C ILE A 18 -2.61 -14.66 -3.36
N GLN A 19 -1.75 -13.68 -3.07
CA GLN A 19 -2.01 -12.25 -3.33
C GLN A 19 -2.29 -12.00 -4.81
N ALA A 20 -1.44 -12.54 -5.70
CA ALA A 20 -1.62 -12.44 -7.14
C ALA A 20 -2.96 -13.03 -7.60
N LYS A 21 -3.36 -14.18 -7.04
CA LYS A 21 -4.66 -14.81 -7.32
C LYS A 21 -5.83 -13.97 -6.82
N LEU A 22 -5.72 -13.32 -5.67
CA LEU A 22 -6.78 -12.47 -5.11
C LEU A 22 -6.96 -11.16 -5.90
N LEU A 23 -5.87 -10.62 -6.44
CA LEU A 23 -5.88 -9.43 -7.30
C LEU A 23 -6.24 -9.71 -8.75
N ALA A 24 -6.11 -10.97 -9.19
CA ALA A 24 -6.37 -11.33 -10.57
C ALA A 24 -7.81 -10.99 -10.98
N SER A 25 -7.93 -10.23 -12.07
CA SER A 25 -9.20 -9.92 -12.71
C SER A 25 -9.03 -9.99 -14.22
N SER A 26 -9.96 -10.67 -14.90
CA SER A 26 -9.99 -10.77 -16.36
C SER A 26 -10.66 -9.55 -17.01
N VAL A 27 -11.20 -8.63 -16.22
CA VAL A 27 -12.04 -7.52 -16.70
C VAL A 27 -11.27 -6.21 -16.74
N CYS A 28 -10.48 -5.93 -15.70
CA CYS A 28 -9.72 -4.69 -15.57
C CYS A 28 -8.53 -4.89 -14.63
N SER A 29 -7.57 -3.96 -14.65
CA SER A 29 -6.38 -3.99 -13.80
C SER A 29 -6.58 -3.34 -12.42
N ASN A 30 -7.68 -2.62 -12.20
CA ASN A 30 -7.94 -1.89 -10.96
C ASN A 30 -8.87 -2.71 -10.03
N PHE A 31 -8.30 -3.25 -8.94
CA PHE A 31 -9.07 -4.05 -7.97
C PHE A 31 -10.19 -3.26 -7.25
N LEU A 32 -10.13 -1.92 -7.27
CA LEU A 32 -11.19 -1.05 -6.74
C LEU A 32 -12.43 -1.03 -7.63
N GLN A 33 -12.33 -1.47 -8.88
CA GLN A 33 -13.42 -1.40 -9.86
C GLN A 33 -13.85 -2.78 -10.38
N CYS A 34 -13.03 -3.81 -10.18
CA CYS A 34 -13.32 -5.18 -10.61
C CYS A 34 -12.53 -6.21 -9.77
N GLY A 35 -12.83 -7.50 -9.96
CA GLY A 35 -12.13 -8.57 -9.26
C GLY A 35 -12.75 -8.93 -7.90
N LEU A 36 -12.07 -9.79 -7.14
CA LEU A 36 -12.66 -10.44 -5.96
C LEU A 36 -12.96 -9.45 -4.83
N PHE A 37 -12.09 -8.46 -4.61
CA PHE A 37 -12.30 -7.44 -3.58
C PHE A 37 -13.49 -6.55 -3.91
N PHE A 38 -13.59 -6.06 -5.15
CA PHE A 38 -14.77 -5.29 -5.61
C PHE A 38 -16.07 -6.09 -5.48
N GLU A 39 -16.08 -7.34 -5.93
CA GLU A 39 -17.26 -8.20 -5.81
C GLU A 39 -17.62 -8.47 -4.34
N PHE A 40 -16.62 -8.61 -3.46
CA PHE A 40 -16.84 -8.72 -2.03
C PHE A 40 -17.40 -7.43 -1.43
N GLY A 41 -16.89 -6.26 -1.82
CA GLY A 41 -17.40 -4.97 -1.39
C GLY A 41 -18.91 -4.81 -1.66
N LYS A 42 -19.34 -5.18 -2.88
CA LYS A 42 -20.77 -5.22 -3.22
C LYS A 42 -21.57 -6.19 -2.34
N TYR A 43 -21.04 -7.39 -2.10
CA TYR A 43 -21.66 -8.38 -1.23
C TYR A 43 -21.79 -7.87 0.21
N TYR A 44 -20.69 -7.37 0.77
CA TYR A 44 -20.60 -6.87 2.14
C TYR A 44 -21.55 -5.69 2.36
N LEU A 45 -21.56 -4.70 1.46
CA LEU A 45 -22.48 -3.56 1.55
C LEU A 45 -23.94 -3.94 1.28
N GLY A 46 -24.19 -5.01 0.53
CA GLY A 46 -25.53 -5.58 0.39
C GLY A 46 -26.11 -6.04 1.73
N VAL A 47 -25.26 -6.57 2.61
CA VAL A 47 -25.63 -7.07 3.96
C VAL A 47 -25.57 -5.95 5.01
N HIS A 48 -24.42 -5.27 5.12
CA HIS A 48 -24.11 -4.30 6.20
C HIS A 48 -24.56 -2.87 5.90
N LYS A 49 -24.95 -2.57 4.66
CA LYS A 49 -25.46 -1.27 4.15
C LYS A 49 -24.45 -0.13 4.10
N THR A 50 -23.57 -0.01 5.09
CA THR A 50 -22.55 1.04 5.17
C THR A 50 -21.39 0.63 6.08
N ILE A 51 -20.36 1.47 6.13
CA ILE A 51 -19.24 1.39 7.06
C ILE A 51 -18.95 2.78 7.62
N ALA A 52 -18.12 2.89 8.65
CA ALA A 52 -17.60 4.16 9.14
C ALA A 52 -16.38 4.64 8.31
N ARG A 53 -16.04 5.93 8.37
CA ARG A 53 -14.88 6.50 7.63
C ARG A 53 -13.55 5.95 8.12
N ASP A 54 -13.46 5.67 9.41
CA ASP A 54 -12.31 5.09 10.09
C ASP A 54 -12.38 3.56 10.15
N PHE A 55 -13.23 2.93 9.33
CA PHE A 55 -13.41 1.49 9.33
C PHE A 55 -12.09 0.74 9.17
N VAL A 56 -11.86 -0.23 10.06
CA VAL A 56 -10.72 -1.15 10.03
C VAL A 56 -11.29 -2.57 10.01
N PRO A 57 -11.05 -3.33 8.93
CA PRO A 57 -11.46 -4.73 8.88
C PRO A 57 -10.85 -5.54 10.01
N ASP A 58 -11.69 -6.27 10.75
CA ASP A 58 -11.27 -7.20 11.79
C ASP A 58 -11.20 -8.64 11.26
N ASP A 59 -10.98 -9.60 12.15
CA ASP A 59 -10.89 -11.02 11.76
C ASP A 59 -12.25 -11.59 11.29
N ARG A 60 -13.38 -11.03 11.75
CA ARG A 60 -14.71 -11.43 11.28
C ARG A 60 -14.91 -11.04 9.83
N VAL A 61 -14.42 -9.87 9.43
CA VAL A 61 -14.46 -9.45 8.02
C VAL A 61 -13.63 -10.39 7.13
N ILE A 62 -12.51 -10.92 7.63
CA ILE A 62 -11.73 -11.96 6.91
C ILE A 62 -12.55 -13.24 6.77
N GLU A 63 -13.24 -13.68 7.84
CA GLU A 63 -14.10 -14.87 7.78
C GLU A 63 -15.23 -14.70 6.77
N GLU A 64 -15.91 -13.55 6.75
CA GLU A 64 -16.94 -13.23 5.76
C GLU A 64 -16.38 -13.23 4.32
N PHE A 65 -15.15 -12.72 4.14
CA PHE A 65 -14.48 -12.76 2.85
C PHE A 65 -14.21 -14.19 2.40
N ARG A 66 -13.76 -15.06 3.32
CA ARG A 66 -13.52 -16.47 3.02
C ARG A 66 -14.80 -17.21 2.65
N ASP A 67 -15.89 -16.96 3.36
CA ASP A 67 -17.20 -17.52 3.05
C ASP A 67 -17.70 -17.05 1.68
N PHE A 68 -17.48 -15.78 1.36
CA PHE A 68 -17.76 -15.23 0.04
C PHE A 68 -16.93 -15.91 -1.06
N LEU A 69 -15.63 -16.09 -0.85
CA LEU A 69 -14.77 -16.80 -1.79
C LEU A 69 -15.23 -18.25 -1.98
N ALA A 70 -15.62 -18.94 -0.91
CA ALA A 70 -16.13 -20.30 -0.97
C ALA A 70 -17.40 -20.40 -1.83
N LYS A 71 -18.32 -19.43 -1.75
CA LYS A 71 -19.51 -19.33 -2.64
C LYS A 71 -19.15 -19.14 -4.11
N LYS A 72 -17.96 -18.61 -4.41
CA LYS A 72 -17.38 -18.49 -5.76
C LYS A 72 -16.49 -19.68 -6.15
N ASN A 73 -16.53 -20.78 -5.39
CA ASN A 73 -15.68 -21.97 -5.58
C ASN A 73 -14.17 -21.69 -5.43
N LEU A 74 -13.81 -20.64 -4.69
CA LEU A 74 -12.43 -20.31 -4.36
C LEU A 74 -12.19 -20.58 -2.88
N LYS A 75 -11.39 -21.60 -2.58
CA LYS A 75 -11.02 -21.92 -1.19
C LYS A 75 -9.75 -21.15 -0.81
N LEU A 76 -9.83 -20.38 0.28
CA LEU A 76 -8.70 -19.78 0.96
C LEU A 76 -8.49 -20.51 2.29
N SER A 77 -7.36 -21.20 2.44
CA SER A 77 -7.04 -21.97 3.64
C SER A 77 -6.85 -21.04 4.85
N ASP A 78 -7.04 -21.54 6.07
CA ASP A 78 -6.81 -20.73 7.29
C ASP A 78 -5.36 -20.23 7.36
N LYS A 79 -4.41 -21.09 6.98
CA LYS A 79 -2.98 -20.75 6.93
C LYS A 79 -2.72 -19.60 5.96
N ASP A 80 -3.29 -19.67 4.76
CA ASP A 80 -3.10 -18.62 3.75
C ASP A 80 -3.81 -17.32 4.16
N ALA A 81 -5.00 -17.40 4.77
CA ALA A 81 -5.72 -16.24 5.27
C ALA A 81 -4.94 -15.53 6.39
N GLN A 82 -4.36 -16.28 7.33
CA GLN A 82 -3.53 -15.70 8.39
C GLN A 82 -2.25 -15.08 7.83
N ALA A 83 -1.54 -15.80 6.95
CA ALA A 83 -0.31 -15.33 6.33
C ALA A 83 -0.48 -14.06 5.47
N ASN A 84 -1.70 -13.82 4.95
CA ASN A 84 -2.04 -12.68 4.10
C ASN A 84 -3.05 -11.73 4.74
N SER A 85 -3.24 -11.80 6.06
CA SER A 85 -4.33 -11.08 6.75
C SER A 85 -4.23 -9.56 6.59
N GLY A 86 -3.05 -8.97 6.77
CA GLY A 86 -2.84 -7.53 6.54
C GLY A 86 -3.21 -7.13 5.12
N PHE A 87 -2.64 -7.82 4.12
CA PHE A 87 -2.94 -7.60 2.71
C PHE A 87 -4.44 -7.67 2.40
N ILE A 88 -5.15 -8.70 2.90
CA ILE A 88 -6.59 -8.86 2.68
C ILE A 88 -7.37 -7.71 3.32
N LYS A 89 -7.03 -7.35 4.57
CA LYS A 89 -7.69 -6.27 5.31
C LYS A 89 -7.51 -4.93 4.60
N ASP A 90 -6.29 -4.61 4.15
CA ASP A 90 -6.01 -3.34 3.47
C ASP A 90 -6.83 -3.22 2.17
N HIS A 91 -6.88 -4.27 1.35
CA HIS A 91 -7.63 -4.24 0.09
C HIS A 91 -9.15 -4.20 0.29
N ILE A 92 -9.67 -4.88 1.32
CA ILE A 92 -11.10 -4.78 1.68
C ILE A 92 -11.43 -3.36 2.14
N ARG A 93 -10.55 -2.76 2.97
CA ARG A 93 -10.73 -1.40 3.46
C ARG A 93 -10.77 -0.41 2.30
N ASP A 94 -9.80 -0.47 1.41
CA ASP A 94 -9.70 0.44 0.27
C ASP A 94 -10.95 0.37 -0.62
N VAL A 95 -11.42 -0.84 -0.94
CA VAL A 95 -12.64 -1.03 -1.74
C VAL A 95 -13.87 -0.46 -1.04
N LEU A 96 -14.07 -0.76 0.24
CA LEU A 96 -15.28 -0.33 0.94
C LEU A 96 -15.31 1.19 1.14
N ILE A 97 -14.16 1.80 1.45
CA ILE A 97 -14.04 3.25 1.57
C ILE A 97 -14.26 3.91 0.21
N ASP A 98 -13.68 3.39 -0.87
CA ASP A 98 -13.91 3.90 -2.23
C ASP A 98 -15.40 3.84 -2.61
N MET A 99 -16.07 2.72 -2.33
CA MET A 99 -17.50 2.55 -2.65
C MET A 99 -18.43 3.49 -1.87
N ILE A 100 -18.14 3.76 -0.59
CA ILE A 100 -19.04 4.54 0.28
C ILE A 100 -18.69 6.04 0.27
N TYR A 101 -17.40 6.38 0.21
CA TYR A 101 -16.91 7.75 0.38
C TYR A 101 -16.18 8.29 -0.86
N GLY A 102 -15.88 7.44 -1.84
CA GLY A 102 -15.25 7.82 -3.10
C GLY A 102 -13.72 7.81 -3.05
N GLU A 103 -13.13 7.89 -4.25
CA GLU A 103 -11.68 7.77 -4.48
C GLU A 103 -10.85 8.77 -3.68
N HIS A 104 -11.35 9.99 -3.46
CA HIS A 104 -10.64 11.02 -2.72
C HIS A 104 -10.33 10.59 -1.28
N GLU A 105 -11.19 9.78 -0.68
CA GLU A 105 -11.06 9.28 0.70
C GLU A 105 -10.27 7.96 0.74
N ALA A 106 -10.36 7.14 -0.32
CA ALA A 106 -9.61 5.89 -0.43
C ALA A 106 -8.12 6.13 -0.78
N ARG A 107 -7.81 7.12 -1.63
CA ARG A 107 -6.46 7.35 -2.15
C ARG A 107 -5.40 7.55 -1.05
N PRO A 108 -5.63 8.34 0.01
CA PRO A 108 -4.66 8.49 1.09
C PRO A 108 -4.34 7.17 1.81
N LEU A 109 -5.32 6.26 1.93
CA LEU A 109 -5.13 4.94 2.55
C LEU A 109 -4.19 4.10 1.69
N SER A 110 -4.46 4.01 0.39
CA SER A 110 -3.63 3.28 -0.57
C SER A 110 -2.20 3.84 -0.62
N VAL A 111 -2.04 5.17 -0.66
CA VAL A 111 -0.72 5.84 -0.62
C VAL A 111 0.01 5.57 0.68
N ALA A 112 -0.69 5.54 1.82
CA ALA A 112 -0.06 5.22 3.10
C ALA A 112 0.44 3.76 3.16
N SER A 113 -0.22 2.84 2.46
CA SER A 113 0.21 1.43 2.38
C SER A 113 1.24 1.14 1.28
N ASP A 114 1.51 2.10 0.38
CA ASP A 114 2.42 1.91 -0.75
C ASP A 114 3.86 1.64 -0.30
N TYR A 115 4.47 0.59 -0.86
CA TYR A 115 5.81 0.14 -0.47
C TYR A 115 6.89 1.19 -0.76
N VAL A 116 6.81 1.87 -1.91
CA VAL A 116 7.78 2.89 -2.31
C VAL A 116 7.64 4.12 -1.41
N VAL A 117 6.42 4.51 -1.05
CA VAL A 117 6.16 5.60 -0.09
C VAL A 117 6.76 5.27 1.28
N GLN A 118 6.56 4.05 1.79
CA GLN A 118 7.16 3.61 3.04
C GLN A 118 8.69 3.67 2.99
N ARG A 119 9.30 3.20 1.89
CA ARG A 119 10.76 3.28 1.69
C ARG A 119 11.28 4.72 1.56
N ALA A 120 10.50 5.61 0.94
CA ALA A 120 10.84 7.02 0.86
C ALA A 120 10.87 7.63 2.26
N ILE A 121 9.88 7.34 3.11
CA ILE A 121 9.83 7.79 4.51
C ILE A 121 11.06 7.27 5.28
N ASP A 122 11.38 5.97 5.15
CA ASP A 122 12.56 5.36 5.79
C ASP A 122 13.88 6.03 5.37
N SER A 123 13.95 6.57 4.15
CA SER A 123 15.17 7.21 3.61
C SER A 123 15.41 8.64 4.10
N LEU A 124 14.40 9.31 4.66
CA LEU A 124 14.48 10.72 5.07
C LEU A 124 15.66 11.04 6.02
N PRO A 125 16.01 10.18 7.00
CA PRO A 125 17.17 10.42 7.86
C PRO A 125 18.50 10.42 7.10
N GLN A 126 18.65 9.56 6.09
CA GLN A 126 19.85 9.53 5.24
C GLN A 126 19.96 10.83 4.43
N ALA A 127 18.85 11.29 3.86
CA ALA A 127 18.81 12.57 3.14
C ALA A 127 19.23 13.74 4.05
N ALA A 128 18.71 13.79 5.28
CA ALA A 128 19.10 14.81 6.26
C ALA A 128 20.60 14.75 6.59
N ALA A 129 21.18 13.56 6.73
CA ALA A 129 22.60 13.38 6.97
C ALA A 129 23.46 13.88 5.80
N LEU A 130 23.05 13.63 4.55
CA LEU A 130 23.73 14.12 3.36
C LEU A 130 23.74 15.65 3.29
N VAL A 131 22.61 16.30 3.57
CA VAL A 131 22.52 17.77 3.64
C VAL A 131 23.46 18.33 4.72
N ASN A 132 23.49 17.71 5.91
CA ASN A 132 24.36 18.15 6.99
C ASN A 132 25.85 17.99 6.66
N ARG A 133 26.22 16.90 5.98
CA ARG A 133 27.60 16.69 5.50
C ARG A 133 27.99 17.74 4.45
N ALA A 134 27.10 18.04 3.51
CA ALA A 134 27.32 19.07 2.49
C ALA A 134 27.54 20.45 3.12
N LYS A 135 26.70 20.83 4.10
CA LYS A 135 26.86 22.09 4.85
C LYS A 135 28.22 22.18 5.55
N LYS A 136 28.65 21.10 6.21
CA LYS A 136 29.98 21.04 6.86
C LYS A 136 31.12 21.16 5.86
N TYR A 137 31.03 20.47 4.74
CA TYR A 137 32.03 20.52 3.68
C TYR A 137 32.19 21.93 3.09
N VAL A 138 31.07 22.60 2.79
CA VAL A 138 31.08 23.99 2.30
C VAL A 138 31.66 24.95 3.34
N ALA A 139 31.29 24.79 4.62
CA ALA A 139 31.83 25.63 5.68
C ALA A 139 33.33 25.44 5.88
N SER A 140 33.83 24.20 5.83
CA SER A 140 35.26 23.92 5.98
C SER A 140 36.07 24.42 4.79
N HIS A 141 35.61 24.17 3.55
CA HIS A 141 36.35 24.57 2.34
C HIS A 141 36.20 26.06 2.01
N GLY A 142 35.08 26.69 2.37
CA GLY A 142 34.90 28.14 2.27
C GLY A 142 35.75 28.92 3.27
N ALA A 143 35.99 28.37 4.47
CA ALA A 143 36.91 28.95 5.45
C ALA A 143 38.38 28.80 5.03
N SER A 144 38.77 27.65 4.46
CA SER A 144 40.13 27.43 3.94
C SER A 144 40.50 28.36 2.79
N MET A 145 39.54 28.71 1.92
CA MET A 145 39.78 29.66 0.84
C MET A 145 39.91 31.12 1.32
N ARG A 146 39.19 31.52 2.38
CA ARG A 146 39.29 32.86 2.96
C ARG A 146 40.51 33.09 3.85
N ALA A 147 41.13 32.04 4.36
CA ALA A 147 42.36 32.14 5.17
C ALA A 147 43.64 32.13 4.32
N ALA A 148 43.52 31.92 3.00
CA ALA A 148 44.62 31.93 2.04
C ALA A 148 44.73 33.24 1.25
N GLU A 149 43.97 34.27 1.65
CA GLU A 149 43.97 35.64 1.14
C GLU A 149 44.50 36.59 2.22
#